data_AF-A0A940FM99-F1
#
_entry.id   AF-A0A940FM99-F1
#
_cell.length_a   1.000
_cell.length_b   1.000
_cell.length_c   1.000
_cell.angle_alpha   90.00
_cell.angle_beta   90.00
_cell.angle_gamma   90.00
#
_symmetry.space_group_name_H-M   'P 1'
#
loop_
_entity.id
_entity.type
_entity.pdbx_description
1 polymer ?
#
loop_
_entity_poly.entity_id
_entity_poly.type
_entity_poly.pdbx_seq_one_letter_code
_entity_poly.pdbx_strand_id
1 'polypeptide(L)' 'MTDQKHLHNEGDLLKRVALADETAFRELMLFYNGQLAPFILQFTKSKEKTEEIIQDIFMQVWTTRET' A
#
# COMPACT_ATOMS: atom_id res chain seq x y z
N MET A 1 -19.46 -4.62 -8.09
CA MET A 1 -18.55 -5.74 -8.39
C MET A 1 -17.16 -5.16 -8.33
N THR A 2 -16.50 -5.24 -7.18
CA THR A 2 -15.12 -4.77 -7.03
C THR A 2 -14.23 -5.85 -7.60
N ASP A 3 -13.84 -5.73 -8.88
CA ASP A 3 -12.77 -6.54 -9.45
C ASP A 3 -11.55 -6.37 -8.53
N GLN A 4 -11.20 -7.41 -7.78
CA GLN A 4 -9.93 -7.46 -7.07
C GLN A 4 -8.84 -7.53 -8.13
N LYS A 5 -8.35 -6.36 -8.52
CA LYS A 5 -7.15 -6.26 -9.35
C LYS A 5 -6.01 -6.80 -8.48
N HIS A 6 -5.47 -7.94 -8.88
CA HIS A 6 -4.28 -8.50 -8.26
C HIS A 6 -3.03 -7.98 -8.99
N LEU A 7 -2.02 -7.58 -8.24
CA LEU A 7 -0.73 -7.23 -8.80
C LEU A 7 -0.02 -8.53 -9.20
N HIS A 8 0.18 -8.74 -10.50
CA HIS A 8 0.64 -10.03 -11.04
C HIS A 8 1.98 -10.52 -10.44
N ASN A 9 2.83 -9.61 -9.99
CA ASN A 9 4.12 -9.87 -9.36
C ASN A 9 4.14 -9.58 -7.85
N GLU A 10 2.98 -9.52 -7.19
CA GLU A 10 2.87 -9.16 -5.77
C GLU A 10 3.80 -9.98 -4.86
N GLY A 11 3.82 -11.30 -5.04
CA GLY A 11 4.66 -12.17 -4.21
C GLY A 11 6.17 -11.94 -4.40
N ASP A 12 6.61 -11.51 -5.59
CA ASP A 12 8.00 -11.12 -5.83
C ASP A 12 8.32 -9.79 -5.17
N LEU A 13 7.42 -8.81 -5.32
CA LEU A 13 7.57 -7.50 -4.69
C LEU A 13 7.64 -7.62 -3.17
N LEU A 14 6.77 -8.42 -2.55
CA LEU A 14 6.81 -8.67 -1.11
C LEU A 14 8.14 -9.29 -0.65
N LYS A 15 8.69 -10.25 -1.41
CA LYS A 15 10.01 -10.84 -1.11
C LYS A 15 11.12 -9.80 -1.19
N ARG A 16 11.09 -8.93 -2.20
CA ARG A 16 12.06 -7.86 -2.38
C ARG A 16 11.92 -6.79 -1.28
N VAL A 17 10.69 -6.46 -0.89
CA VAL A 17 10.40 -5.57 0.25
C VAL A 17 10.96 -6.14 1.54
N ALA A 18 10.83 -7.45 1.79
CA ALA A 18 11.45 -8.10 2.94
C ALA A 18 12.99 -7.99 2.95
N LEU A 19 13.61 -7.86 1.77
CA LEU A 19 15.05 -7.58 1.60
C LEU A 19 15.39 -6.07 1.61
N ALA A 20 14.48 -5.23 2.09
CA ALA A 20 14.60 -3.77 2.13
C ALA A 20 14.75 -3.09 0.74
N ASP A 21 14.20 -3.68 -0.32
CA ASP A 21 14.12 -3.04 -1.64
C ASP A 21 13.03 -1.95 -1.65
N GLU A 22 13.46 -0.70 -1.55
CA GLU A 22 12.58 0.48 -1.58
C GLU A 22 11.84 0.64 -2.92
N THR A 23 12.42 0.16 -4.03
CA THR A 23 11.77 0.25 -5.35
C THR A 23 10.58 -0.71 -5.41
N ALA A 24 10.77 -1.94 -4.91
CA ALA A 24 9.69 -2.91 -4.79
C ALA A 24 8.58 -2.40 -3.86
N PHE A 25 8.96 -1.75 -2.76
CA PHE A 25 8.02 -1.14 -1.83
C PHE A 25 7.19 -0.03 -2.48
N ARG A 26 7.86 0.86 -3.25
CA ARG A 26 7.19 1.93 -3.99
C ARG A 26 6.19 1.40 -5.01
N GLU A 27 6.55 0.36 -5.76
CA GLU A 27 5.64 -0.28 -6.72
C GLU A 27 4.40 -0.86 -6.03
N LEU A 28 4.60 -1.55 -4.90
CA LEU A 28 3.53 -2.10 -4.08
C LEU A 28 2.59 -0.99 -3.56
N MET A 29 3.17 0.07 -2.98
CA MET A 29 2.42 1.22 -2.47
C MET A 29 1.62 1.92 -3.56
N LEU A 30 2.20 2.17 -4.74
CA LEU A 30 1.50 2.85 -5.84
C LEU A 30 0.25 2.07 -6.27
N PHE A 31 0.35 0.74 -6.33
CA PHE A 31 -0.78 -0.12 -6.65
C PHE A 31 -1.87 -0.08 -5.57
N TYR A 32 -1.49 -0.23 -4.31
CA TYR A 32 -2.43 -0.27 -3.19
C TYR A 32 -3.05 1.08 -2.87
N ASN A 33 -2.32 2.19 -3.07
CA ASN A 33 -2.83 3.54 -2.86
C ASN A 33 -4.04 3.83 -3.75
N GLY A 34 -4.03 3.36 -5.01
CA GLY A 34 -5.16 3.52 -5.93
C GLY A 34 -6.44 2.82 -5.46
N GLN A 35 -6.33 1.81 -4.59
CA GLN A 35 -7.46 1.08 -4.02
C GLN A 35 -7.86 1.60 -2.64
N LEU A 36 -6.87 1.92 -1.80
CA LEU A 36 -7.07 2.39 -0.43
C LEU A 36 -7.60 3.82 -0.37
N ALA A 37 -7.10 4.73 -1.20
CA ALA A 37 -7.49 6.14 -1.20
C ALA A 37 -9.01 6.35 -1.37
N PRO A 38 -9.69 5.84 -2.41
CA PRO A 38 -11.13 6.05 -2.54
C PRO A 38 -11.92 5.40 -1.39
N PHE A 39 -11.46 4.24 -0.90
CA PHE A 39 -12.11 3.55 0.22
C PHE A 39 -12.00 4.34 1.53
N ILE A 40 -10.80 4.81 1.90
CA ILE A 40 -10.59 5.55 3.15
C ILE A 40 -11.24 6.94 3.07
N LEU A 41 -11.17 7.60 1.91
CA LEU A 41 -11.80 8.89 1.67
C LEU A 41 -13.30 8.87 1.94
N GLN A 42 -13.96 7.73 1.71
CA GLN A 42 -15.40 7.59 1.97
C GLN A 42 -15.74 7.74 3.46
N PHE A 43 -14.79 7.51 4.37
CA PHE A 43 -14.98 7.64 5.82
C PHE A 43 -14.43 8.96 6.37
N THR A 44 -13.23 9.34 5.93
CA THR A 44 -12.56 10.55 6.45
C THR A 44 -13.17 11.83 5.91
N LYS A 45 -13.73 11.79 4.68
CA LYS A 45 -14.17 12.94 3.88
C LYS A 45 -13.10 14.04 3.78
N SER A 46 -11.84 13.71 4.01
CA SER A 46 -10.70 14.62 4.01
C SER A 46 -9.55 13.95 3.28
N LYS A 47 -9.07 14.61 2.23
CA LYS A 47 -7.93 14.14 1.45
C LYS A 47 -6.67 14.05 2.32
N GLU A 48 -6.40 15.07 3.11
CA GLU A 48 -5.25 15.14 4.02
C GLU A 48 -5.25 13.96 5.01
N LYS A 49 -6.37 13.74 5.72
CA LYS A 49 -6.50 12.59 6.65
C LYS A 49 -6.39 11.24 5.95
N THR A 50 -6.85 11.16 4.70
CA THR A 50 -6.74 9.94 3.90
C THR A 50 -5.28 9.64 3.57
N GLU A 51 -4.53 10.66 3.14
CA GLU A 51 -3.12 10.54 2.83
C GLU A 51 -2.30 10.18 4.08
N GLU A 52 -2.59 10.79 5.23
CA GLU A 52 -1.97 10.47 6.52
C GLU A 52 -2.18 9.00 6.90
N ILE A 53 -3.42 8.51 6.90
CA ILE A 53 -3.74 7.11 7.23
C ILE A 53 -3.04 6.14 6.28
N ILE A 54 -3.00 6.46 4.98
CA ILE A 54 -2.33 5.61 3.99
C ILE A 54 -0.83 5.57 4.23
N GLN A 55 -0.22 6.71 4.55
CA GLN A 55 1.20 6.77 4.91
C GLN A 55 1.49 5.93 6.15
N ASP A 56 0.66 6.01 7.19
CA ASP A 56 0.81 5.22 8.41
C ASP A 56 0.71 3.70 8.15
N ILE A 57 -0.27 3.28 7.35
CA ILE A 57 -0.43 1.87 6.95
C ILE A 57 0.82 1.38 6.25
N PHE A 58 1.33 2.15 5.28
CA PHE A 58 2.52 1.75 4.54
C PHE A 58 3.78 1.78 5.42
N MET A 59 3.91 2.76 6.31
CA MET A 59 5.01 2.80 7.27
C MET A 59 5.00 1.55 8.16
N GLN A 60 3.82 1.15 8.64
CA GLN A 60 3.67 -0.08 9.42
C GLN A 60 4.12 -1.31 8.62
N VAL A 61 3.73 -1.42 7.35
CA VAL A 61 4.16 -2.51 6.45
C VAL A 61 5.69 -2.49 6.29
N TRP A 62 6.29 -1.32 6.10
CA TRP A 62 7.75 -1.20 5.94
C TRP A 62 8.51 -1.58 7.22
N THR A 63 8.00 -1.17 8.38
CA THR A 63 8.59 -1.50 9.69
C THR A 63 8.48 -2.99 10.01
N THR A 64 7.43 -3.65 9.53
CA THR A 64 7.15 -5.09 9.79
C THR A 64 7.61 -6.01 8.66
N ARG A 65 8.32 -5.50 7.64
CA ARG A 65 8.71 -6.24 6.42
C ARG A 65 9.45 -7.57 6.63
N GLU A 66 10.05 -7.79 7.80
CA GLU A 66 10.85 -8.97 8.13
C GLU A 66 10.08 -10.02 8.96
N THR A 67 8.86 -9.71 9.41
CA THR A 67 8.06 -10.54 10.34
C THR A 67 6.94 -11.28 9.63
#